data_AF-A0A0F8W608-F1
#
_entry.id   AF-A0A0F8W608-F1
#
_cell.length_a   1.000
_cell.length_b   1.000
_cell.length_c   1.000
_cell.angle_alpha   90.00
_cell.angle_beta   90.00
_cell.angle_gamma   90.00
#
_symmetry.space_group_name_H-M   'P 1'
#
loop_
_entity.id
_entity.type
_entity.pdbx_description
1 polymer ?
#
loop_
_entity_poly.entity_id
_entity_poly.type
_entity_poly.pdbx_seq_one_letter_code
_entity_poly.pdbx_strand_id
1 'polypeptide(L)' 'MKKSKINYLDFIGACIILLALYLIPKYNLAWLLYSFGCLVYGVLLCKKKLYFGVLMNSVAIIIGITNYIK' A
#
# COMPACT_ATOMS: atom_id res chain seq x y z
N MET A 1 -29.08 0.68 -0.44
CA MET A 1 -27.69 0.14 -0.41
C MET A 1 -27.11 0.15 -1.82
N LYS A 2 -26.22 1.12 -2.14
CA LYS A 2 -25.49 1.11 -3.42
C LYS A 2 -24.52 -0.07 -3.39
N LYS A 3 -24.67 -1.05 -4.30
CA LYS A 3 -23.66 -2.09 -4.54
C LYS A 3 -22.32 -1.40 -4.77
N SER A 4 -21.41 -1.47 -3.81
CA SER A 4 -20.02 -1.07 -4.00
C SER A 4 -19.46 -1.96 -5.11
N LYS A 5 -19.31 -1.42 -6.31
CA LYS A 5 -18.59 -2.11 -7.39
C LYS A 5 -17.18 -2.36 -6.83
N ILE A 6 -16.82 -3.63 -6.69
CA ILE A 6 -15.46 -4.01 -6.28
C ILE A 6 -14.51 -3.32 -7.25
N ASN A 7 -13.69 -2.44 -6.72
CA ASN A 7 -12.69 -1.76 -7.52
C ASN A 7 -11.49 -2.71 -7.62
N TYR A 8 -11.29 -3.31 -8.79
CA TYR A 8 -10.21 -4.28 -9.01
C TYR A 8 -8.82 -3.72 -8.66
N LEU A 9 -8.63 -2.40 -8.76
CA LEU A 9 -7.40 -1.73 -8.29
C LEU A 9 -7.18 -1.85 -6.78
N ASP A 10 -8.25 -1.84 -6.00
CA ASP A 10 -8.22 -1.99 -4.53
C ASP A 10 -7.75 -3.40 -4.16
N PHE A 11 -8.29 -4.40 -4.89
CA PHE A 11 -7.90 -5.80 -4.73
C PHE A 11 -6.44 -6.04 -5.14
N ILE A 12 -6.02 -5.52 -6.31
CA ILE A 12 -4.64 -5.65 -6.79
C ILE A 12 -3.67 -4.96 -5.83
N GLY A 13 -3.99 -3.75 -5.37
CA GLY A 13 -3.17 -3.03 -4.40
C GLY A 13 -2.99 -3.80 -3.08
N ALA A 14 -4.08 -4.37 -2.56
CA ALA A 14 -4.02 -5.20 -1.34
C ALA A 14 -3.19 -6.47 -1.54
N CYS A 15 -3.32 -7.16 -2.68
CA CYS A 15 -2.50 -8.33 -3.01
C CYS A 15 -1.01 -7.99 -3.10
N ILE A 16 -0.64 -6.85 -3.70
CA ILE A 16 0.75 -6.41 -3.79
C ILE A 16 1.32 -6.14 -2.39
N ILE A 17 0.56 -5.45 -1.53
CA ILE A 17 0.98 -5.19 -0.14
C ILE A 17 1.20 -6.49 0.63
N LEU A 18 0.27 -7.45 0.53
CA LEU A 18 0.37 -8.75 1.21
C LEU A 18 1.58 -9.56 0.71
N LEU A 19 1.80 -9.59 -0.61
CA LEU A 19 2.95 -10.27 -1.20
C LEU A 19 4.26 -9.60 -0.76
N ALA A 20 4.30 -8.27 -0.75
CA ALA A 20 5.47 -7.53 -0.29
C ALA A 20 5.76 -7.82 1.19
N LEU A 21 4.76 -7.79 2.07
CA LEU A 21 4.90 -8.14 3.50
C LEU A 21 5.47 -9.54 3.72
N TYR A 22 5.06 -10.52 2.90
CA TYR A 22 5.62 -11.87 2.96
C TYR A 22 7.09 -11.94 2.50
N LEU A 23 7.49 -11.08 1.57
CA LEU A 23 8.84 -11.06 1.00
C LEU A 23 9.83 -10.19 1.77
N ILE A 24 9.35 -9.21 2.57
CA ILE A 24 10.19 -8.30 3.38
C ILE A 24 11.26 -9.04 4.21
N PRO A 25 10.97 -10.15 4.90
CA PRO A 25 11.98 -10.86 5.69
C PRO A 25 13.08 -11.52 4.84
N LYS A 26 12.83 -11.71 3.53
CA LYS A 26 13.70 -12.47 2.62
C LYS A 26 14.46 -11.58 1.64
N TYR A 27 13.86 -10.46 1.24
CA TYR A 27 14.40 -9.60 0.18
C TYR A 27 14.23 -8.12 0.57
N ASN A 28 15.34 -7.38 0.64
CA ASN A 28 15.29 -5.96 0.95
C ASN A 28 14.46 -5.17 -0.10
N LEU A 29 14.54 -5.58 -1.36
CA LEU A 29 13.77 -4.99 -2.47
C LEU A 29 12.24 -5.09 -2.28
N ALA A 30 11.74 -6.00 -1.44
CA ALA A 30 10.33 -6.09 -1.12
C ALA A 30 9.79 -4.85 -0.38
N TRP A 31 10.66 -4.08 0.30
CA TRP A 31 10.28 -2.81 0.91
C TRP A 31 9.89 -1.73 -0.11
N LEU A 32 10.51 -1.74 -1.30
CA LEU A 32 10.08 -0.89 -2.42
C LEU A 32 8.73 -1.33 -2.96
N LEU A 33 8.52 -2.65 -3.09
CA LEU A 33 7.24 -3.21 -3.54
C LEU A 33 6.11 -2.87 -2.57
N TYR A 34 6.38 -2.93 -1.26
CA TYR A 34 5.48 -2.51 -0.20
C TYR A 34 5.13 -1.03 -0.31
N SER A 35 6.14 -0.16 -0.49
CA SER A 35 5.96 1.28 -0.66
C SER A 35 5.09 1.61 -1.87
N PHE A 36 5.31 0.91 -2.99
CA PHE A 36 4.48 1.06 -4.19
C PHE A 36 3.02 0.65 -3.94
N GLY A 37 2.80 -0.49 -3.26
CA GLY A 37 1.47 -0.93 -2.84
C GLY A 37 0.74 0.11 -1.98
N CYS A 38 1.41 0.65 -0.96
CA CYS A 38 0.88 1.71 -0.11
C CYS A 38 0.55 3.00 -0.87
N LEU A 39 1.32 3.34 -1.91
CA LEU A 39 1.05 4.51 -2.75
C LEU A 39 -0.24 4.34 -3.55
N VAL A 40 -0.42 3.19 -4.21
CA VAL A 40 -1.65 2.86 -4.95
C VAL A 40 -2.86 2.87 -4.02
N TYR A 41 -2.72 2.30 -2.82
CA TYR A 41 -3.78 2.25 -1.82
C TYR A 41 -4.09 3.65 -1.24
N GLY A 42 -3.07 4.48 -1.01
CA GLY A 42 -3.23 5.87 -0.60
C GLY A 42 -4.01 6.72 -1.62
N VAL A 43 -3.75 6.56 -2.92
CA VAL A 43 -4.52 7.25 -3.97
C VAL A 43 -5.99 6.83 -3.96
N LEU A 44 -6.28 5.54 -3.76
CA LEU A 44 -7.64 5.03 -3.63
C LEU A 44 -8.37 5.61 -2.41
N LEU A 45 -7.70 5.69 -1.27
CA LEU A 45 -8.27 6.27 -0.04
C LEU A 45 -8.51 7.77 -0.18
N CYS A 46 -7.63 8.48 -0.91
CA CYS A 46 -7.82 9.89 -1.25
C CYS A 46 -9.10 10.09 -2.08
N LYS A 47 -9.34 9.25 -3.09
CA LYS A 47 -10.59 9.27 -3.87
C LYS A 47 -11.85 9.00 -3.03
N LYS A 48 -11.73 8.18 -1.97
CA LYS A 48 -12.80 7.91 -1.01
C LYS A 48 -12.90 8.96 0.11
N LYS A 49 -12.07 10.01 0.10
CA LYS A 49 -11.96 11.06 1.14
C LYS A 49 -11.66 10.51 2.55
N LEU A 50 -10.97 9.37 2.61
CA LEU A 50 -10.55 8.73 3.87
C LEU A 50 -9.14 9.21 4.26
N TYR A 51 -9.03 10.47 4.68
CA TYR A 51 -7.74 11.15 4.90
C TYR A 51 -6.85 10.48 5.95
N PHE A 52 -7.43 9.88 7.00
CA PHE A 52 -6.67 9.14 8.00
C PHE A 52 -5.90 7.96 7.39
N GLY A 53 -6.56 7.20 6.50
CA GLY A 53 -5.92 6.09 5.81
C GLY A 53 -4.85 6.53 4.81
N VAL A 54 -5.01 7.70 4.20
CA VAL A 54 -3.95 8.30 3.35
C VAL A 54 -2.71 8.60 4.19
N LEU A 55 -2.90 9.24 5.36
CA LEU A 55 -1.82 9.60 6.27
C LEU A 55 -1.05 8.37 6.76
N MET A 56 -1.77 7.31 7.15
CA MET A 56 -1.15 6.02 7.49
C MET A 56 -0.34 5.42 6.34
N ASN A 57 -0.85 5.46 5.11
CA ASN A 57 -0.11 4.95 3.95
C ASN A 57 1.13 5.81 3.64
N SER A 58 1.07 7.12 3.80
CA SER A 58 2.24 8.00 3.67
C SER A 58 3.35 7.64 4.67
N VAL A 59 2.99 7.37 5.93
CA VAL A 59 3.96 6.91 6.95
C VAL A 59 4.52 5.54 6.57
N ALA A 60 3.67 4.61 6.11
CA ALA A 60 4.11 3.30 5.66
C ALA A 60 5.10 3.35 4.48
N ILE A 61 4.91 4.29 3.54
CA ILE A 61 5.85 4.55 2.44
C ILE A 61 7.20 5.02 2.97
N ILE A 62 7.21 5.98 3.92
CA ILE A 62 8.46 6.46 4.53
C ILE A 62 9.20 5.30 5.21
N ILE A 63 8.50 4.50 6.01
CA ILE A 63 9.06 3.31 6.67
C ILE A 63 9.64 2.34 5.65
N GLY A 64 8.92 2.09 4.55
CA GLY A 64 9.40 1.20 3.49
C GLY A 64 10.67 1.70 2.82
N ILE A 65 10.72 2.98 2.45
CA ILE A 65 11.91 3.59 1.84
C ILE A 65 13.09 3.57 2.83
N THR A 66 12.88 3.94 4.09
CA THR A 66 13.94 3.92 5.10
C THR A 66 14.50 2.51 5.31
N ASN A 67 13.66 1.48 5.35
CA ASN A 67 14.13 0.10 5.51
C ASN A 67 14.83 -0.43 4.25
N TYR A 68 14.42 0.01 3.05
CA TYR A 68 15.10 -0.38 1.82
C TYR A 68 16.53 0.19 1.74
N ILE A 69 16.75 1.42 2.22
CA ILE A 69 18.05 2.08 2.19
C ILE A 69 19.01 1.51 3.24
N LYS A 70 18.46 0.98 4.34
CA LYS A 70 19.20 0.40 5.45
C LYS A 70 19.72 -1.01 5.11
#